data_AF-A0A4Y9S4S6-F1
#
_entry.id   AF-A0A4Y9S4S6-F1
#
_cell.length_a   1.000
_cell.length_b   1.000
_cell.length_c   1.000
_cell.angle_alpha   90.00
_cell.angle_beta   90.00
_cell.angle_gamma   90.00
#
_symmetry.space_group_name_H-M   'P 1'
#
loop_
_entity.id
_entity.type
_entity.pdbx_description
1 polymer ?
#
loop_
_entity_poly.entity_id
_entity_poly.type
_entity_poly.pdbx_seq_one_letter_code
_entity_poly.pdbx_strand_id
1 'polypeptide(L)'
;MKIFKAIESAPSEIAMNALGYSVLMLEQSELPKHWKRQIYYDYLFRGLEPEVIALGRKILAEIEETERADLDHLPQQTRDRYTVLFGRIDREIYAAKKSHDTSGLTAALAETGAALP
;
A
#
# COMPACT_ATOMS: atom_id res chain seq x y z
N MET A 1 1.03 -1.98 -13.89
CA MET A 1 0.66 -0.84 -13.02
C MET A 1 1.90 -0.14 -12.50
N LYS A 2 1.86 1.19 -12.34
CA LYS A 2 3.02 1.98 -11.89
C LYS A 2 3.25 1.82 -10.38
N ILE A 3 2.22 1.43 -9.61
CA ILE A 3 2.30 1.07 -8.17
C ILE A 3 3.45 0.06 -7.92
N PHE A 4 3.50 -1.03 -8.68
CA PHE A 4 4.45 -2.11 -8.45
C PHE A 4 5.89 -1.70 -8.77
N LYS A 5 6.09 -0.94 -9.85
CA LYS A 5 7.41 -0.40 -10.19
C LYS A 5 7.93 0.56 -9.11
N ALA A 6 7.04 1.34 -8.50
CA ALA A 6 7.41 2.26 -7.42
C ALA A 6 7.82 1.50 -6.14
N ILE A 7 7.13 0.40 -5.82
CA ILE A 7 7.44 -0.47 -4.67
C ILE A 7 8.77 -1.22 -4.91
N GLU A 8 8.96 -1.82 -6.08
CA GLU A 8 10.18 -2.57 -6.43
C GLU A 8 11.44 -1.69 -6.44
N SER A 9 11.29 -0.39 -6.77
CA SER A 9 12.42 0.53 -6.86
C SER A 9 12.80 1.16 -5.51
N ALA A 10 11.99 0.97 -4.47
CA ALA A 10 12.23 1.53 -3.15
C ALA A 10 13.03 0.56 -2.26
N PRO A 11 13.84 1.07 -1.29
CA PRO A 11 14.43 0.21 -0.27
C PRO A 11 13.34 -0.59 0.45
N SER A 12 13.62 -1.86 0.76
CA SER A 12 12.60 -2.77 1.32
C SER A 12 11.90 -2.23 2.56
N GLU A 13 12.63 -1.53 3.44
CA GLU A 13 12.06 -0.91 4.64
C GLU A 13 11.10 0.24 4.31
N ILE A 14 11.46 1.09 3.34
CA ILE A 14 10.57 2.14 2.83
C ILE A 14 9.31 1.55 2.20
N ALA A 15 9.48 0.48 1.41
CA ALA A 15 8.38 -0.19 0.73
C ALA A 15 7.39 -0.83 1.70
N MET A 16 7.87 -1.60 2.69
CA MET A 16 7.02 -2.23 3.72
C MET A 16 6.29 -1.17 4.55
N ASN A 17 6.99 -0.11 4.99
CA ASN A 17 6.36 0.96 5.76
C ASN A 17 5.33 1.75 4.93
N ALA A 18 5.57 1.94 3.63
CA ALA A 18 4.62 2.60 2.73
C ALA A 18 3.38 1.75 2.46
N LEU A 19 3.54 0.43 2.37
CA LEU A 19 2.41 -0.51 2.29
C LEU A 19 1.56 -0.46 3.56
N GLY A 20 2.20 -0.51 4.75
CA GLY A 20 1.52 -0.37 6.03
C GLY A 20 0.76 0.95 6.17
N TYR A 21 1.39 2.06 5.77
CA TYR A 21 0.72 3.37 5.69
C TYR A 21 -0.52 3.33 4.78
N SER A 22 -0.42 2.68 3.62
CA SER A 22 -1.50 2.62 2.63
C SER A 22 -2.68 1.78 3.12
N VAL A 23 -2.43 0.64 3.77
CA VAL A 23 -3.47 -0.20 4.38
C VAL A 23 -4.28 0.59 5.41
N LEU A 24 -3.62 1.33 6.29
CA LEU A 24 -4.31 2.10 7.32
C LEU A 24 -5.12 3.27 6.77
N MET A 25 -4.69 3.88 5.67
CA MET A 25 -5.48 4.90 4.98
C MET A 25 -6.75 4.29 4.37
N LEU A 26 -6.65 3.08 3.80
CA LEU A 26 -7.81 2.35 3.29
C LEU A 26 -8.79 2.00 4.41
N GLU A 27 -8.31 1.46 5.54
CA GLU A 27 -9.15 1.11 6.70
C GLU A 27 -9.86 2.32 7.31
N GLN A 28 -9.25 3.51 7.25
CA GLN A 28 -9.83 4.73 7.80
C GLN A 28 -10.78 5.47 6.83
N SER A 29 -10.84 5.06 5.57
CA SER A 29 -11.65 5.75 4.55
C SER A 29 -13.15 5.79 4.91
N GLU A 30 -13.68 4.76 5.57
CA GLU A 30 -15.07 4.67 6.03
C GLU A 30 -15.37 5.50 7.28
N LEU A 31 -14.34 5.88 8.04
CA LEU A 31 -14.55 6.63 9.27
C LEU A 31 -15.05 8.04 8.93
N PRO A 32 -16.01 8.59 9.69
CA PRO A 32 -16.36 9.99 9.57
C PRO A 32 -15.10 10.86 9.71
N LYS A 33 -15.01 12.00 9.00
CA LYS A 33 -13.80 12.86 8.98
C LYS A 33 -13.24 13.22 10.37
N HIS A 34 -14.09 13.30 11.39
CA HIS A 34 -13.71 13.60 12.77
C HIS A 34 -13.19 12.39 13.57
N TRP A 35 -13.39 11.16 13.06
CA TRP A 35 -12.85 9.91 13.60
C TRP A 35 -11.62 9.42 12.84
N LYS A 36 -11.40 9.91 11.61
CA LYS A 36 -10.16 9.65 10.86
C LYS A 36 -8.99 10.10 11.74
N ARG A 37 -8.12 9.15 12.09
CA ARG A 37 -6.90 9.51 12.79
C ARG A 37 -6.10 10.33 11.80
N GLN A 38 -5.58 11.47 12.23
CA GLN A 38 -4.51 12.07 11.47
C GLN A 38 -3.34 11.10 11.61
N ILE A 39 -3.09 10.27 10.59
CA ILE A 39 -2.08 9.20 10.66
C ILE A 39 -0.71 9.77 11.05
N TYR A 40 -0.43 11.01 10.66
CA TYR A 40 0.75 11.80 11.07
C TYR A 40 0.90 12.00 12.59
N TYR A 41 -0.19 11.89 13.35
CA TYR A 41 -0.23 12.03 14.81
C TYR A 41 -0.41 10.70 15.54
N ASP A 42 -0.77 9.63 14.83
CA ASP A 42 -0.82 8.28 15.39
C ASP A 42 0.60 7.86 15.80
N TYR A 43 0.73 7.26 16.98
CA TYR A 43 2.03 6.92 17.58
C TYR A 43 2.84 5.99 16.67
N LEU A 44 2.16 5.18 15.86
CA LEU A 44 2.76 4.27 14.89
C LEU A 44 3.50 4.97 13.74
N PHE A 45 3.21 6.25 13.45
CA PHE A 45 3.77 6.97 12.30
C PHE A 45 4.34 8.35 12.62
N ARG A 46 4.34 8.75 13.91
CA ARG A 46 5.17 9.87 14.34
C ARG A 46 6.63 9.55 14.04
N GLY A 47 7.25 10.33 13.16
CA GLY A 47 8.62 10.13 12.75
C GLY A 47 8.80 9.22 11.54
N LEU A 48 7.73 8.89 10.81
CA LEU A 48 7.89 8.30 9.48
C LEU A 48 8.74 9.19 8.59
N GLU A 49 9.63 8.56 7.86
CA GLU A 49 10.47 9.21 6.87
C GLU A 49 9.60 9.83 5.76
N PRO A 50 9.93 11.04 5.28
CA PRO A 50 9.18 11.69 4.20
C PRO A 50 9.01 10.82 2.95
N GLU A 51 9.98 9.96 2.69
CA GLU A 51 10.00 9.02 1.57
C GLU A 51 8.92 7.94 1.69
N VAL A 52 8.68 7.42 2.90
CA VAL A 52 7.59 6.48 3.19
C VAL A 52 6.25 7.13 2.89
N ILE A 53 6.04 8.35 3.40
CA ILE A 53 4.79 9.10 3.19
C ILE A 53 4.58 9.38 1.70
N ALA A 54 5.64 9.80 1.00
CA ALA A 54 5.58 10.10 -0.43
C ALA A 54 5.22 8.84 -1.24
N LEU A 55 5.85 7.70 -0.95
CA LEU A 55 5.56 6.44 -1.62
C LEU A 55 4.14 5.95 -1.30
N GLY A 56 3.72 5.96 -0.03
CA GLY A 56 2.39 5.56 0.38
C GLY A 56 1.28 6.39 -0.29
N ARG A 57 1.44 7.72 -0.34
CA ARG A 57 0.52 8.59 -1.09
C ARG A 57 0.46 8.26 -2.57
N LYS A 58 1.60 7.90 -3.17
CA LYS A 58 1.67 7.53 -4.59
C LYS A 58 0.95 6.21 -4.88
N ILE A 59 1.06 5.24 -3.97
CA ILE A 59 0.30 3.98 -4.02
C ILE A 59 -1.19 4.29 -3.98
N LEU A 60 -1.63 5.06 -2.99
CA LEU A 60 -3.04 5.41 -2.80
C LEU A 60 -3.64 6.19 -3.99
N ALA A 61 -2.91 7.18 -4.51
CA ALA A 61 -3.35 7.97 -5.67
C ALA A 61 -3.58 7.09 -6.91
N GLU A 62 -2.76 6.05 -7.10
CA GLU A 62 -2.99 5.14 -8.23
C GLU A 62 -4.13 4.14 -7.97
N ILE A 63 -4.45 3.80 -6.73
CA ILE A 63 -5.71 3.10 -6.43
C ILE A 63 -6.90 3.96 -6.88
N GLU A 64 -6.90 5.26 -6.53
CA GLU A 64 -7.95 6.19 -6.95
C GLU A 64 -8.04 6.32 -8.47
N GLU A 65 -6.90 6.36 -9.17
CA GLU A 65 -6.83 6.39 -10.64
C GLU A 65 -7.39 5.09 -11.26
N THR A 66 -6.97 3.93 -10.76
CA THR A 66 -7.40 2.60 -11.24
C THR A 66 -8.89 2.39 -11.03
N GLU A 67 -9.38 2.63 -9.81
CA GLU A 67 -10.78 2.40 -9.44
C GLU A 67 -11.70 3.55 -9.86
N ARG A 68 -11.12 4.67 -10.34
CA ARG A 68 -11.82 5.90 -10.74
C ARG A 68 -12.76 6.41 -9.64
N ALA A 69 -12.31 6.31 -8.40
CA ALA A 69 -13.06 6.65 -7.21
C ALA A 69 -12.12 7.18 -6.14
N ASP A 70 -12.55 8.19 -5.38
CA ASP A 70 -11.81 8.65 -4.20
C ASP A 70 -11.75 7.53 -3.16
N LEU A 71 -10.66 7.48 -2.37
CA LEU A 71 -10.50 6.47 -1.30
C LEU A 71 -11.71 6.40 -0.36
N ASP A 72 -12.28 7.55 -0.02
CA ASP A 72 -13.43 7.71 0.87
C ASP A 72 -14.72 7.08 0.31
N HIS A 73 -14.77 6.84 -1.00
CA HIS A 73 -15.91 6.29 -1.72
C HIS A 73 -15.66 4.89 -2.29
N LEU A 74 -14.49 4.30 -2.02
CA LEU A 74 -14.21 2.93 -2.45
C LEU A 74 -15.20 1.95 -1.80
N PRO A 75 -15.73 0.96 -2.55
CA PRO A 75 -16.49 -0.13 -1.97
C PRO A 75 -15.63 -0.93 -0.99
N GLN A 76 -16.25 -1.46 0.08
CA GLN A 76 -15.52 -2.24 1.08
C GLN A 76 -14.78 -3.44 0.47
N GLN A 77 -15.44 -4.15 -0.45
CA GLN A 77 -14.83 -5.28 -1.16
C GLN A 77 -13.56 -4.88 -1.93
N THR A 78 -13.53 -3.67 -2.50
CA THR A 78 -12.36 -3.15 -3.21
C THR A 78 -11.24 -2.86 -2.21
N ARG A 79 -11.54 -2.21 -1.09
CA ARG A 79 -10.54 -1.97 -0.02
C ARG A 79 -9.94 -3.25 0.52
N ASP A 80 -10.78 -4.24 0.84
CA ASP A 80 -10.35 -5.54 1.35
C ASP A 80 -9.40 -6.24 0.37
N ARG A 81 -9.68 -6.16 -0.94
CA ARG A 81 -8.80 -6.69 -2.00
C ARG A 81 -7.42 -6.02 -1.95
N TYR A 82 -7.35 -4.70 -1.84
CA TYR A 82 -6.08 -3.98 -1.72
C TYR A 82 -5.33 -4.28 -0.42
N THR A 83 -6.03 -4.42 0.71
CA THR A 83 -5.41 -4.79 1.99
C THR A 83 -4.79 -6.18 1.94
N VAL A 84 -5.53 -7.19 1.43
CA VAL A 84 -5.02 -8.56 1.26
C VAL A 84 -3.81 -8.58 0.33
N LEU A 85 -3.89 -7.82 -0.76
CA LEU A 85 -2.81 -7.66 -1.70
C LEU A 85 -1.55 -7.09 -1.03
N PHE A 86 -1.67 -5.96 -0.33
CA PHE A 86 -0.53 -5.32 0.31
C PHE A 86 0.12 -6.24 1.35
N GLY A 87 -0.68 -7.02 2.09
CA GLY A 87 -0.16 -8.06 2.99
C GLY A 87 0.54 -9.23 2.29
N ARG A 88 0.23 -9.52 1.01
CA ARG A 88 1.01 -10.48 0.21
C ARG A 88 2.33 -9.85 -0.25
N ILE A 89 2.30 -8.64 -0.79
CA ILE A 89 3.50 -7.94 -1.27
C ILE A 89 4.50 -7.76 -0.14
N ASP A 90 4.04 -7.34 1.05
CA ASP A 90 4.87 -7.18 2.25
C ASP A 90 5.61 -8.48 2.61
N ARG A 91 4.90 -9.61 2.61
CA ARG A 91 5.50 -10.93 2.85
C ARG A 91 6.57 -11.30 1.82
N GLU A 92 6.33 -11.00 0.55
CA GLU A 92 7.30 -11.26 -0.52
C GLU A 92 8.52 -10.35 -0.43
N ILE A 93 8.35 -9.07 -0.08
CA ILE A 93 9.48 -8.16 0.18
C ILE A 93 10.32 -8.69 1.35
N TYR A 94 9.67 -9.14 2.42
CA TYR A 94 10.36 -9.74 3.57
C TYR A 94 11.11 -11.02 3.19
N ALA A 95 10.48 -11.90 2.40
CA ALA A 95 11.11 -13.12 1.90
C ALA A 95 12.33 -12.79 1.02
N ALA A 96 12.18 -11.87 0.07
CA ALA A 96 13.26 -11.43 -0.82
C ALA A 96 14.43 -10.80 -0.06
N LYS A 97 14.17 -10.03 1.01
CA LYS A 97 15.24 -9.50 1.89
C LYS A 97 16.04 -10.61 2.55
N LYS A 98 15.41 -11.75 2.86
CA LYS A 98 16.05 -12.90 3.52
C LYS A 98 16.79 -13.81 2.55
N SER A 99 16.24 -14.04 1.35
CA SER A 99 16.76 -15.00 0.37
C SER A 99 17.59 -14.35 -0.75
N HIS A 100 17.55 -13.02 -0.89
CA HIS A 100 18.01 -12.27 -2.07
C HIS A 100 17.34 -12.70 -3.39
N ASP A 101 16.20 -13.40 -3.32
CA ASP A 101 15.40 -13.84 -4.46
C ASP A 101 14.10 -13.04 -4.56
N THR A 102 13.91 -12.36 -5.68
CA THR A 102 12.74 -11.50 -5.93
C THR A 102 11.67 -12.16 -6.79
N SER A 103 11.84 -13.41 -7.20
CA SER A 103 10.92 -14.08 -8.13
C SER A 103 9.50 -14.24 -7.55
N GLY A 104 9.36 -14.49 -6.25
CA GLY A 104 8.07 -14.50 -5.54
C GLY A 104 7.38 -13.12 -5.52
N LEU A 105 8.16 -12.05 -5.32
CA LEU A 105 7.66 -10.67 -5.40
C LEU A 105 7.16 -10.34 -6.81
N THR A 106 7.94 -10.66 -7.85
CA THR A 106 7.54 -10.42 -9.24
C THR A 106 6.25 -11.19 -9.60
N ALA A 107 6.10 -12.44 -9.15
CA ALA A 107 4.88 -13.21 -9.36
C ALA A 107 3.66 -12.63 -8.64
N ALA A 108 3.81 -12.24 -7.37
CA ALA A 108 2.75 -11.60 -6.60
C ALA A 108 2.29 -10.30 -7.25
N LEU A 109 3.21 -9.45 -7.73
CA LEU A 109 2.89 -8.19 -8.39
C LEU A 109 2.21 -8.42 -9.76
N ALA A 110 2.64 -9.44 -10.52
CA ALA A 110 2.06 -9.77 -11.82
C ALA A 110 0.62 -10.31 -11.71
N GLU A 111 0.36 -11.23 -10.79
CA GLU A 111 -0.98 -11.77 -10.53
C GLU A 111 -1.94 -10.67 -10.08
N THR A 112 -1.42 -9.69 -9.36
CA THR A 112 -2.21 -8.57 -8.87
C THR A 112 -2.58 -7.59 -9.98
N GLY A 113 -1.64 -7.27 -10.87
CA GLY A 113 -1.92 -6.43 -12.03
C GLY A 113 -2.96 -7.03 -12.97
N ALA A 114 -3.19 -8.35 -12.91
CA ALA A 114 -4.26 -9.03 -13.63
C ALA A 114 -5.58 -9.13 -12.84
N ALA A 115 -5.53 -9.00 -11.50
CA ALA A 115 -6.69 -9.11 -10.61
C ALA A 115 -7.34 -7.75 -10.27
N LEU A 116 -6.69 -6.63 -10.61
CA LEU A 116 -7.22 -5.27 -10.49
C LEU A 116 -7.70 -4.79 -11.88
N PRO A 117 -8.81 -4.03 -11.95
CA PRO A 117 -9.39 -3.55 -13.21
C PRO A 117 -8.50 -2.59 -14.00
#